data_AF-A0A3P5DUB3-F1
#
_entry.id   AF-A0A3P5DUB3-F1
#
_cell.length_a   1.000
_cell.length_b   1.000
_cell.length_c   1.000
_cell.angle_alpha   90.00
_cell.angle_beta   90.00
_cell.angle_gamma   90.00
#
_symmetry.space_group_name_H-M   'P 1'
#
loop_
_entity.id
_entity.type
_entity.pdbx_description
1 polymer ?
#
loop_
_entity_poly.entity_id
_entity_poly.type
_entity_poly.pdbx_seq_one_letter_code
_entity_poly.pdbx_strand_id
1 'polypeptide(L)'
;MIGLLDMPENKTSFGSMGIQIRTAAITLGLDPSELTTRNQLELATCLMEDDFTFQIAATHLRDLALFDYPSSATLYMTNEQYIMAGIRYNRGVERYLGFYLFN
;
A
#
# COMPACT_ATOMS: atom_id res chain seq x y z
N MET A 1 -6.89 -30.85 -18.18
CA MET A 1 -5.83 -30.21 -17.37
C MET A 1 -5.92 -28.72 -17.62
N ILE A 2 -6.85 -28.06 -16.92
CA ILE A 2 -7.05 -26.61 -17.00
C ILE A 2 -6.06 -26.03 -15.99
N GLY A 3 -5.17 -25.17 -16.48
CA GLY A 3 -4.12 -24.57 -15.68
C GLY A 3 -4.68 -24.00 -14.39
N LEU A 4 -4.02 -24.33 -13.28
CA LEU A 4 -3.96 -23.45 -12.12
C LEU A 4 -3.66 -22.05 -12.68
N LEU A 5 -4.68 -21.21 -12.75
CA LEU A 5 -4.48 -19.78 -12.85
C LEU A 5 -3.75 -19.43 -11.55
N ASP A 6 -2.42 -19.32 -11.65
CA ASP A 6 -1.66 -18.42 -10.79
C ASP A 6 -2.35 -17.06 -10.93
N MET A 7 -3.33 -16.83 -10.04
CA MET A 7 -3.83 -15.50 -9.76
C MET A 7 -2.57 -14.68 -9.48
N PRO A 8 -2.42 -13.47 -10.03
CA PRO A 8 -1.26 -12.67 -9.72
C PRO A 8 -1.22 -12.57 -8.20
N GLU A 9 -0.20 -13.17 -7.56
CA GLU A 9 0.05 -13.03 -6.12
C GLU A 9 -0.23 -11.57 -5.78
N ASN A 10 -1.04 -11.27 -4.73
CA ASN A 10 -1.58 -9.94 -4.32
C ASN A 10 -0.58 -8.76 -4.28
N LYS A 11 0.17 -8.55 -5.35
CA LYS A 11 1.38 -7.78 -5.59
C LYS A 11 1.25 -7.01 -6.91
N THR A 12 0.29 -7.38 -7.77
CA THR A 12 -0.08 -6.56 -8.93
C THR A 12 -0.71 -5.25 -8.45
N SER A 13 -0.19 -4.17 -8.99
CA SER A 13 -0.63 -2.80 -8.74
C SER A 13 -1.66 -2.34 -9.77
N PHE A 14 -2.66 -1.57 -9.34
CA PHE A 14 -3.73 -1.02 -10.18
C PHE A 14 -3.86 0.50 -10.01
N GLY A 15 -4.52 1.15 -10.97
CA GLY A 15 -4.84 2.58 -10.92
C GLY A 15 -3.66 3.51 -11.18
N SER A 16 -3.98 4.81 -11.22
CA SER A 16 -3.03 5.91 -11.44
C SER A 16 -1.94 6.00 -10.37
N MET A 17 -2.22 5.52 -9.15
CA MET A 17 -1.26 5.51 -8.03
C MET A 17 -0.52 4.17 -7.85
N GLY A 18 -0.81 3.16 -8.65
CA GLY A 18 -0.11 1.87 -8.60
C GLY A 18 -0.25 1.11 -7.28
N ILE A 19 -1.46 1.09 -6.69
CA ILE A 19 -1.72 0.41 -5.41
C ILE A 19 -1.92 -1.09 -5.62
N GLN A 20 -1.28 -1.91 -4.79
CA GLN A 20 -1.49 -3.37 -4.78
C GLN A 20 -2.82 -3.74 -4.09
N ILE A 21 -3.45 -4.83 -4.53
CA ILE A 21 -4.70 -5.34 -3.91
C ILE A 21 -4.52 -5.61 -2.41
N ARG A 22 -3.38 -6.21 -2.00
CA ARG A 22 -3.07 -6.43 -0.58
C ARG A 22 -3.02 -5.12 0.20
N THR A 23 -2.35 -4.10 -0.34
CA THR A 23 -2.25 -2.79 0.29
C THR A 23 -3.62 -2.15 0.45
N ALA A 24 -4.45 -2.16 -0.60
CA ALA A 24 -5.81 -1.63 -0.53
C ALA A 24 -6.64 -2.34 0.55
N ALA A 25 -6.58 -3.67 0.62
CA ALA A 25 -7.30 -4.44 1.63
C ALA A 25 -6.87 -4.11 3.06
N ILE A 26 -5.56 -4.04 3.32
CA ILE A 26 -5.04 -3.65 4.64
C ILE A 26 -5.49 -2.22 5.00
N THR A 27 -5.40 -1.28 4.07
CA THR A 27 -5.83 0.11 4.26
C THR A 27 -7.33 0.22 4.59
N LEU A 28 -8.14 -0.71 4.06
CA LEU A 28 -9.57 -0.82 4.35
C LEU A 28 -9.90 -1.60 5.63
N GLY A 29 -8.89 -2.11 6.35
CA GLY A 29 -9.07 -2.94 7.55
C GLY A 29 -9.55 -4.36 7.26
N LEU A 30 -9.37 -4.84 6.03
CA LEU A 30 -9.70 -6.21 5.62
C LEU A 30 -8.47 -7.12 5.80
N ASP A 31 -8.71 -8.41 6.04
CA ASP A 31 -7.65 -9.42 6.04
C ASP A 31 -7.35 -9.88 4.59
N PRO A 32 -6.15 -9.62 4.05
CA PRO A 32 -5.80 -10.04 2.70
C PRO A 32 -5.82 -11.55 2.46
N SER A 33 -5.67 -12.40 3.50
CA SER A 33 -5.74 -13.86 3.32
C SER A 33 -7.17 -14.38 3.15
N GLU A 34 -8.17 -13.59 3.53
CA GLU A 34 -9.59 -13.95 3.43
C GLU A 34 -10.25 -13.42 2.14
N LEU A 35 -9.49 -12.72 1.27
CA LEU A 35 -10.02 -12.18 0.03
C LEU A 35 -10.29 -13.27 -1.01
N THR A 36 -11.57 -13.44 -1.34
CA THR A 36 -11.97 -14.27 -2.49
C THR A 36 -11.51 -13.64 -3.80
N THR A 37 -11.42 -14.43 -4.87
CA THR A 37 -11.18 -13.93 -6.24
C THR A 37 -12.12 -12.80 -6.63
N ARG A 38 -13.39 -12.89 -6.21
CA ARG A 38 -14.38 -11.85 -6.49
C ARG A 38 -14.02 -10.54 -5.80
N ASN A 39 -13.65 -10.59 -4.51
CA ASN A 39 -13.24 -9.39 -3.77
C ASN A 39 -11.99 -8.75 -4.39
N GLN A 40 -11.03 -9.57 -4.84
CA GLN A 40 -9.83 -9.08 -5.51
C GLN A 40 -10.15 -8.36 -6.83
N LEU A 41 -11.05 -8.91 -7.65
CA LEU A 41 -11.50 -8.28 -8.91
C LEU A 41 -12.30 -6.99 -8.68
N GLU A 42 -13.18 -6.98 -7.67
CA GLU A 42 -13.93 -5.79 -7.27
C GLU A 42 -12.97 -4.69 -6.78
N LEU A 43 -12.01 -5.03 -5.90
CA LEU A 43 -10.98 -4.08 -5.45
C LEU A 43 -10.13 -3.56 -6.61
N ALA A 44 -9.69 -4.43 -7.52
CA ALA A 44 -8.93 -4.02 -8.70
C ALA A 44 -9.72 -3.01 -9.56
N THR A 45 -11.03 -3.21 -9.70
CA THR A 45 -11.92 -2.27 -10.41
C THR A 45 -12.02 -0.95 -9.67
N CYS A 46 -12.25 -0.97 -8.35
CA CYS A 46 -12.30 0.25 -7.55
C CYS A 46 -10.99 1.05 -7.62
N LEU A 47 -9.84 0.38 -7.62
CA LEU A 47 -8.53 1.04 -7.74
C LEU A 47 -8.32 1.71 -9.11
N MET A 48 -9.11 1.41 -10.13
CA MET A 48 -9.05 2.14 -11.40
C MET A 48 -9.78 3.49 -11.35
N GLU A 49 -10.61 3.74 -10.33
CA GLU A 49 -11.32 5.00 -10.13
C GLU A 49 -10.44 5.97 -9.32
N ASP A 50 -10.18 7.17 -9.86
CA ASP A 50 -9.21 8.12 -9.29
C ASP A 50 -9.56 8.53 -7.84
N ASP A 51 -10.82 8.84 -7.55
CA ASP A 51 -11.25 9.23 -6.20
C ASP A 51 -10.94 8.15 -5.16
N PHE A 52 -11.21 6.89 -5.51
CA PHE A 52 -10.93 5.74 -4.64
C PHE A 52 -9.44 5.51 -4.49
N THR A 53 -8.70 5.49 -5.60
CA THR A 53 -7.26 5.24 -5.59
C THR A 53 -6.49 6.34 -4.85
N PHE A 54 -6.89 7.60 -4.98
CA PHE A 54 -6.28 8.71 -4.25
C PHE A 54 -6.55 8.62 -2.75
N GLN A 55 -7.77 8.26 -2.34
CA GLN A 55 -8.08 8.06 -0.93
C GLN A 55 -7.24 6.92 -0.33
N ILE A 56 -7.12 5.79 -1.01
CA ILE A 56 -6.31 4.66 -0.55
C ILE A 56 -4.83 5.05 -0.48
N ALA A 57 -4.28 5.71 -1.51
CA ALA A 57 -2.89 6.13 -1.52
C ALA A 57 -2.57 7.14 -0.41
N ALA A 58 -3.44 8.13 -0.19
CA ALA A 58 -3.26 9.12 0.87
C ALA A 58 -3.30 8.49 2.27
N THR A 59 -4.25 7.59 2.50
CA THR A 59 -4.37 6.86 3.77
C THR A 59 -3.14 5.98 4.00
N HIS A 60 -2.72 5.24 2.97
CA HIS A 60 -1.53 4.39 3.04
C HIS A 60 -0.26 5.19 3.35
N LEU A 61 -0.03 6.32 2.66
CA LEU A 61 1.12 7.18 2.91
C LEU A 61 1.14 7.75 4.34
N ARG A 62 -0.03 8.17 4.85
CA ARG A 62 -0.16 8.62 6.25
C ARG A 62 0.24 7.52 7.22
N ASP A 63 -0.27 6.31 7.02
CA ASP A 63 -0.01 5.19 7.92
C ASP A 63 1.47 4.77 7.88
N LEU A 64 2.11 4.82 6.71
CA LEU A 64 3.55 4.61 6.56
C LEU A 64 4.39 5.68 7.26
N ALA A 65 3.99 6.95 7.15
CA ALA A 65 4.67 8.05 7.83
C ALA A 65 4.58 7.89 9.36
N LEU A 66 3.40 7.52 9.88
CA LEU A 66 3.19 7.30 11.32
C LEU A 66 3.84 6.01 11.82
N PHE A 67 4.02 5.01 10.97
CA PHE A 67 4.74 3.78 11.32
C PHE A 67 6.20 4.07 11.68
N ASP A 68 6.91 4.82 10.84
CA ASP A 68 8.32 5.16 11.09
C ASP A 68 8.46 6.35 12.08
N TYR A 69 7.48 7.27 12.11
CA TYR A 69 7.51 8.49 12.93
C TYR A 69 6.17 8.74 13.67
N PRO A 70 5.88 8.02 14.78
CA PRO A 70 4.57 8.03 15.43
C PRO A 70 4.12 9.40 15.97
N SER A 71 5.06 10.30 16.27
CA SER A 71 4.77 11.65 16.77
C SER A 71 4.80 12.71 15.66
N SER A 72 4.92 12.32 14.39
CA SER A 72 4.97 13.27 13.29
C SER A 72 3.61 13.88 13.03
N ALA A 73 3.57 15.21 12.92
CA ALA A 73 2.44 15.90 12.30
C ALA A 73 2.60 15.75 10.78
N THR A 74 1.79 14.90 10.14
CA THR A 74 1.91 14.65 8.68
C THR A 74 1.68 15.90 7.81
N LEU A 75 1.19 16.99 8.40
CA LEU A 75 1.13 18.32 7.77
C LEU A 75 2.51 18.99 7.63
N TYR A 76 3.48 18.62 8.47
CA TYR A 76 4.81 19.23 8.59
C TYR A 76 5.91 18.18 8.67
N MET A 77 6.05 17.37 7.63
CA MET A 77 7.09 16.35 7.57
C MET A 77 8.44 16.94 7.16
N THR A 78 9.54 16.41 7.70
CA THR A 78 10.88 16.73 7.19
C THR A 78 11.10 16.08 5.82
N ASN A 79 12.11 16.56 5.08
CA ASN A 79 12.48 15.95 3.79
C ASN A 79 12.81 14.46 3.94
N GLU A 80 13.48 14.06 5.02
CA GLU A 80 13.79 12.65 5.27
C GLU A 80 12.50 11.83 5.48
N GLN A 81 11.55 12.38 6.25
CA GLN A 81 10.26 11.71 6.48
C GLN A 81 9.47 11.55 5.17
N TYR A 82 9.47 12.56 4.28
CA TYR A 82 8.83 12.45 2.96
C TYR A 82 9.50 11.38 2.09
N ILE A 83 10.83 11.38 2.03
CA ILE A 83 11.60 10.39 1.26
C ILE A 83 11.31 8.98 1.81
N MET A 84 11.32 8.82 3.13
CA MET A 84 11.05 7.53 3.76
C MET A 84 9.64 7.04 3.46
N ALA A 85 8.61 7.88 3.56
CA ALA A 85 7.25 7.50 3.20
C ALA A 85 7.15 7.03 1.73
N GLY A 86 7.85 7.69 0.80
CA GLY A 86 7.90 7.29 -0.61
C GLY A 86 8.65 5.96 -0.85
N ILE A 87 9.74 5.71 -0.11
CA ILE A 87 10.45 4.42 -0.14
C ILE A 87 9.52 3.32 0.36
N ARG A 88 8.85 3.54 1.50
CA ARG A 88 7.91 2.61 2.11
C ARG A 88 6.72 2.30 1.22
N TYR A 89 6.22 3.30 0.48
CA TYR A 89 5.11 3.11 -0.45
C TYR A 89 5.36 2.00 -1.46
N ASN A 90 6.61 1.87 -1.94
CA ASN A 90 7.00 0.85 -2.91
C ASN A 90 7.54 -0.43 -2.28
N ARG A 91 8.23 -0.33 -1.13
CA ARG A 91 8.99 -1.43 -0.54
C ARG A 91 8.36 -2.07 0.69
N GLY A 92 7.29 -1.48 1.23
CA GLY A 92 6.65 -1.93 2.45
C GLY A 92 7.49 -1.67 3.73
N VAL A 93 7.05 -2.30 4.82
CA VAL A 93 7.56 -2.13 6.19
C VAL A 93 8.45 -3.29 6.67
N GLU A 94 8.79 -4.22 5.78
CA GLU A 94 9.52 -5.45 6.10
C GLU A 94 10.93 -5.20 6.64
N ARG A 95 11.55 -4.08 6.24
CA ARG A 95 12.85 -3.63 6.77
C ARG A 95 12.63 -2.61 7.89
N TYR A 96 13.38 -2.72 8.98
CA TYR A 96 13.33 -1.70 10.04
C TYR A 96 13.89 -0.36 9.54
N LEU A 97 13.42 0.77 10.11
CA LEU A 97 13.78 2.12 9.66
C LEU A 97 15.30 2.35 9.60
N GLY A 98 16.03 1.92 10.63
CA GLY A 98 17.49 2.08 10.70
C GLY A 98 18.26 1.44 9.54
N PHE A 99 17.68 0.45 8.85
CA PHE A 99 18.28 -0.11 7.64
C PHE A 99 18.54 0.98 6.59
N TYR A 100 17.65 1.97 6.47
CA TYR A 100 17.73 3.05 5.48
C TYR A 100 18.52 4.27 5.97
N LEU A 101 18.66 4.45 7.28
CA LEU A 101 19.33 5.62 7.85
C LEU A 101 20.83 5.39 8.10
N PHE A 102 21.25 4.14 8.26
CA PHE A 102 22.61 3.78 8.68
C PHE A 102 23.38 2.89 7.68
N ASN A 103 22.85 2.68 6.48
CA ASN A 103 23.55 2.02 5.35
C ASN A 103 23.54 2.95 4.15
#